data_AF-A0A1V2JTX8-F1
#
_entry.id   AF-A0A1V2JTX8-F1
#
_cell.length_a   1.000
_cell.length_b   1.000
_cell.length_c   1.000
_cell.angle_alpha   90.00
_cell.angle_beta   90.00
_cell.angle_gamma   90.00
#
_symmetry.space_group_name_H-M   'P 1'
#
loop_
_entity.id
_entity.type
_entity.pdbx_description
1 polymer ?
#
loop_
_entity_poly.entity_id
_entity_poly.type
_entity_poly.pdbx_seq_one_letter_code
_entity_poly.pdbx_strand_id
1 'polypeptide(L)'
;MLKKLVHYFTSRSLDKHLQKTQCMIDEYEREAAASQARVKAQADAYKLQIQQLAKLREEELKQYVEFLNDHIEKTTDYIDHLKDLPQAMFLCIEAWLRKNISELRWNLERDKIQVIRSTISYLDELNQEMIRLSRAEERRTWQAQIADRPPRVTTPEINKLVKQFARDAKSDAKDYERDLSRIKSYQSKLRKQLSDLRISTSALKAEKERNSEQHQLVRQRVKNLYEQCGTKFRALQDIFENYYQFLDSESPLANLWISQMPNGGTLSEINQVLIDTRPDWEDAKRKTSDLKHRKAIIQTRIKWAHDFQEFSTLDADKAARSEIFHSLAAAREHQDNFYVARQVFTFRRDEIKKLMGWINDLHPSKTIEQVFTLLARDDADIYWPAIGLATKSVRHPARRQ
;
A
#
# COMPACT_ATOMS: atom_id res chain seq x y z
N MET A 1 -15.17 -113.53 21.25
CA MET A 1 -16.34 -112.89 20.61
C MET A 1 -16.52 -111.43 21.02
N LEU A 2 -16.58 -111.10 22.32
CA LEU A 2 -16.68 -109.72 22.84
C LEU A 2 -15.64 -108.74 22.28
N LYS A 3 -14.37 -109.13 22.16
CA LYS A 3 -13.29 -108.28 21.63
C LYS A 3 -13.53 -107.81 20.17
N LYS A 4 -14.15 -108.65 19.33
CA LYS A 4 -14.47 -108.29 17.93
C LYS A 4 -15.67 -107.34 17.83
N LEU A 5 -16.68 -107.53 18.69
CA LEU A 5 -17.83 -106.62 18.78
C LEU A 5 -17.41 -105.24 19.29
N VAL A 6 -16.62 -105.18 20.37
CA VAL A 6 -16.07 -103.93 20.88
C VAL A 6 -15.25 -103.23 19.80
N HIS A 7 -14.35 -103.94 19.11
CA HIS A 7 -13.53 -103.38 18.03
C HIS A 7 -14.37 -102.84 16.85
N TYR A 8 -15.48 -103.49 16.50
CA TYR A 8 -16.38 -103.05 15.44
C TYR A 8 -17.19 -101.80 15.86
N PHE A 9 -17.68 -101.74 17.09
CA PHE A 9 -18.36 -100.55 17.60
C PHE A 9 -17.39 -99.37 17.78
N THR A 10 -16.17 -99.62 18.26
CA THR A 10 -15.15 -98.58 18.40
C THR A 10 -14.60 -98.11 17.06
N SER A 11 -14.43 -98.99 16.08
CA SER A 11 -14.01 -98.56 14.72
C SER A 11 -15.11 -97.76 14.04
N ARG A 12 -16.38 -98.20 14.15
CA ARG A 12 -17.51 -97.48 13.58
C ARG A 12 -17.77 -96.14 14.27
N SER A 13 -17.53 -96.03 15.59
CA SER A 13 -17.58 -94.74 16.28
C SER A 13 -16.41 -93.85 15.88
N LEU A 14 -15.20 -94.41 15.74
CA LEU A 14 -14.02 -93.67 15.29
C LEU A 14 -14.23 -93.12 13.89
N ASP A 15 -14.72 -93.93 12.95
CA ASP A 15 -15.00 -93.52 11.57
C ASP A 15 -16.06 -92.42 11.52
N LYS A 16 -17.13 -92.53 12.34
CA LYS A 16 -18.13 -91.46 12.48
C LYS A 16 -17.54 -90.18 13.07
N HIS A 17 -16.66 -90.29 14.06
CA HIS A 17 -15.97 -89.13 14.63
C HIS A 17 -15.00 -88.51 13.62
N LEU A 18 -14.24 -89.30 12.86
CA LEU A 18 -13.34 -88.83 11.81
C LEU A 18 -14.11 -88.12 10.70
N GLN A 19 -15.23 -88.70 10.24
CA GLN A 19 -16.11 -88.04 9.26
C GLN A 19 -16.68 -86.73 9.81
N LYS A 20 -17.13 -86.70 11.07
CA LYS A 20 -17.62 -85.49 11.71
C LYS A 20 -16.53 -84.42 11.83
N THR A 21 -15.32 -84.80 12.25
CA THR A 21 -14.18 -83.89 12.33
C THR A 21 -13.80 -83.36 10.94
N GLN A 22 -13.78 -84.22 9.92
CA GLN A 22 -13.49 -83.80 8.54
C GLN A 22 -14.56 -82.82 8.01
N CYS A 23 -15.85 -83.10 8.24
CA CYS A 23 -16.91 -82.16 7.88
C CYS A 23 -16.76 -80.80 8.58
N MET A 24 -16.39 -80.79 9.87
CA MET A 24 -16.13 -79.55 10.60
C MET A 24 -14.91 -78.80 10.04
N ILE A 25 -13.83 -79.50 9.67
CA ILE A 25 -12.65 -78.89 9.03
C ILE A 25 -13.06 -78.26 7.71
N ASP A 26 -13.80 -78.98 6.86
CA ASP A 26 -14.26 -78.47 5.56
C ASP A 26 -15.21 -77.25 5.73
N GLU A 27 -16.04 -77.23 6.78
CA GLU A 27 -16.88 -76.08 7.14
C GLU A 27 -16.03 -74.87 7.57
N TYR A 28 -15.04 -75.07 8.45
CA TYR A 28 -14.11 -74.02 8.85
C TYR A 28 -13.30 -73.46 7.67
N GLU A 29 -12.83 -74.32 6.76
CA GLU A 29 -12.11 -73.89 5.56
C GLU A 29 -13.01 -73.07 4.63
N ARG A 30 -14.29 -73.44 4.48
CA ARG A 30 -15.27 -72.66 3.72
C ARG A 30 -15.56 -71.31 4.38
N GLU A 31 -15.72 -71.26 5.69
CA GLU A 31 -15.91 -70.00 6.42
C GLU A 31 -14.67 -69.10 6.36
N ALA A 32 -13.47 -69.67 6.46
CA ALA A 32 -12.20 -68.95 6.29
C ALA A 32 -12.07 -68.38 4.87
N ALA A 33 -12.35 -69.17 3.83
CA ALA A 33 -12.36 -68.70 2.45
C ALA A 33 -13.40 -67.59 2.21
N ALA A 34 -14.61 -67.75 2.78
CA ALA A 34 -15.68 -66.76 2.67
C ALA A 34 -15.32 -65.44 3.38
N SER A 35 -14.72 -65.51 4.57
CA SER A 35 -14.26 -64.32 5.31
C SER A 35 -13.11 -63.62 4.57
N GLN A 36 -12.14 -64.36 4.03
CA GLN A 36 -11.05 -63.81 3.24
C GLN A 36 -11.55 -63.16 1.94
N ALA A 37 -12.55 -63.75 1.28
CA ALA A 37 -13.21 -63.15 0.12
C ALA A 37 -13.91 -61.83 0.47
N ARG A 38 -14.60 -61.75 1.62
CA ARG A 38 -15.22 -60.49 2.09
C ARG A 38 -14.18 -59.41 2.37
N VAL A 39 -13.09 -59.75 3.06
CA VAL A 39 -12.00 -58.81 3.35
C VAL A 39 -11.35 -58.32 2.06
N LYS A 40 -11.10 -59.22 1.11
CA LYS A 40 -10.54 -58.86 -0.20
C LYS A 40 -11.47 -57.96 -1.00
N ALA A 41 -12.77 -58.29 -1.06
CA ALA A 41 -13.76 -57.46 -1.75
C ALA A 41 -13.86 -56.05 -1.12
N GLN A 42 -13.77 -55.94 0.21
CA GLN A 42 -13.75 -54.66 0.90
C GLN A 42 -12.46 -53.87 0.63
N ALA A 43 -11.30 -54.55 0.61
CA ALA A 43 -10.02 -53.93 0.25
C ALA A 43 -10.02 -53.43 -1.20
N ASP A 44 -10.56 -54.21 -2.14
CA ASP A 44 -10.71 -53.82 -3.54
C ASP A 44 -11.67 -52.63 -3.71
N ALA A 45 -12.76 -52.58 -2.94
CA ALA A 45 -13.68 -51.44 -2.90
C ALA A 45 -13.00 -50.16 -2.38
N TYR A 46 -12.23 -50.25 -1.28
CA TYR A 46 -11.46 -49.10 -0.79
C TYR A 46 -10.38 -48.66 -1.78
N LYS A 47 -9.72 -49.61 -2.46
CA LYS A 47 -8.75 -49.30 -3.50
C LYS A 47 -9.39 -48.52 -4.65
N LEU A 48 -10.59 -48.90 -5.08
CA LEU A 48 -11.35 -48.18 -6.11
C LEU A 48 -11.72 -46.76 -5.64
N GLN A 49 -12.20 -46.62 -4.40
CA GLN A 49 -12.54 -45.30 -3.83
C GLN A 49 -11.32 -44.39 -3.73
N ILE A 50 -10.17 -44.91 -3.28
CA ILE A 50 -8.91 -44.16 -3.22
C ILE A 50 -8.49 -43.70 -4.62
N GLN A 51 -8.62 -44.57 -5.64
CA GLN A 51 -8.31 -44.20 -7.02
C GLN A 51 -9.25 -43.12 -7.57
N GLN A 52 -10.54 -43.18 -7.24
CA GLN A 52 -11.50 -42.14 -7.62
C GLN A 52 -11.17 -40.79 -6.96
N LEU A 53 -10.89 -40.80 -5.65
CA LEU A 53 -10.48 -39.59 -4.92
C LEU A 53 -9.15 -39.02 -5.44
N ALA A 54 -8.20 -39.88 -5.81
CA ALA A 54 -6.94 -39.44 -6.38
C ALA A 54 -7.15 -38.72 -7.73
N LYS A 55 -8.02 -39.25 -8.59
CA LYS A 55 -8.38 -38.60 -9.86
C LYS A 55 -9.04 -37.24 -9.66
N LEU A 56 -10.02 -37.15 -8.76
CA LEU A 56 -10.68 -35.87 -8.45
C LEU A 56 -9.68 -34.83 -7.95
N ARG A 57 -8.78 -35.22 -7.04
CA ARG A 57 -7.72 -34.32 -6.55
C ARG A 57 -6.74 -33.89 -7.63
N GLU A 58 -6.41 -34.79 -8.56
CA GLU A 58 -5.53 -34.47 -9.69
C GLU A 58 -6.19 -33.45 -10.62
N GLU A 59 -7.50 -33.59 -10.88
CA GLU A 59 -8.29 -32.63 -11.65
C GLU A 59 -8.37 -31.27 -10.96
N GLU A 60 -8.68 -31.24 -9.66
CA GLU A 60 -8.69 -30.01 -8.84
C GLU A 60 -7.34 -29.30 -8.85
N LEU A 61 -6.25 -30.06 -8.67
CA LEU A 61 -4.89 -29.51 -8.67
C LEU A 61 -4.53 -28.95 -10.04
N LYS A 62 -4.93 -29.62 -11.13
CA LYS A 62 -4.71 -29.15 -12.49
C LYS A 62 -5.43 -27.81 -12.73
N GLN A 63 -6.71 -27.71 -12.36
CA GLN A 63 -7.48 -26.47 -12.48
C GLN A 63 -6.85 -25.33 -11.67
N TYR A 64 -6.38 -25.62 -10.45
CA TYR A 64 -5.71 -24.63 -9.61
C TYR A 64 -4.38 -24.16 -10.23
N VAL A 65 -3.58 -25.07 -10.78
CA VAL A 65 -2.33 -24.72 -11.47
C VAL A 65 -2.59 -23.89 -12.73
N GLU A 66 -3.60 -24.25 -13.52
CA GLU A 66 -4.02 -23.47 -14.70
C GLU A 66 -4.46 -22.05 -14.30
N PHE A 67 -5.26 -21.91 -13.24
CA PHE A 67 -5.64 -20.62 -12.68
C PHE A 67 -4.43 -19.78 -12.26
N LEU A 68 -3.47 -20.38 -11.54
CA LEU A 68 -2.27 -19.67 -11.13
C LEU A 68 -1.39 -19.25 -12.32
N ASN A 69 -1.28 -20.10 -13.35
CA ASN A 69 -0.52 -19.78 -14.56
C ASN A 69 -1.14 -18.60 -15.32
N ASP A 70 -2.47 -18.58 -15.52
CA ASP A 70 -3.18 -17.45 -16.11
C ASP A 70 -2.99 -16.17 -15.30
N HIS A 71 -3.03 -16.27 -13.97
CA HIS A 71 -2.78 -15.13 -13.10
C HIS A 71 -1.33 -14.62 -13.19
N ILE A 72 -0.36 -15.52 -13.30
CA ILE A 72 1.06 -15.17 -13.46
C ILE A 72 1.28 -14.43 -14.79
N GLU A 73 0.64 -14.85 -15.87
CA GLU A 73 0.70 -14.18 -17.17
C GLU A 73 0.16 -12.74 -17.06
N LYS A 74 -1.05 -12.57 -16.51
CA LYS A 74 -1.65 -11.24 -16.27
C LYS A 74 -0.80 -10.36 -15.34
N THR A 75 -0.17 -10.96 -14.32
CA THR A 75 0.71 -10.25 -13.40
C THR A 75 1.99 -9.80 -14.10
N THR A 76 2.53 -10.63 -15.00
CA THR A 76 3.71 -10.30 -15.81
C THR A 76 3.42 -9.11 -16.73
N ASP A 77 2.27 -9.11 -17.40
CA ASP A 77 1.80 -7.98 -18.20
C ASP A 77 1.65 -6.71 -17.36
N TYR A 78 1.17 -6.83 -16.12
CA TYR A 78 1.06 -5.69 -15.21
C TYR A 78 2.43 -5.15 -14.76
N ILE A 79 3.40 -6.02 -14.47
CA ILE A 79 4.77 -5.63 -14.11
C ILE A 79 5.38 -4.77 -15.22
N ASP A 80 5.10 -5.10 -16.49
CA ASP A 80 5.52 -4.30 -17.63
C ASP A 80 4.91 -2.89 -17.69
N HIS A 81 3.78 -2.65 -17.04
CA HIS A 81 3.23 -1.29 -16.89
C HIS A 81 3.81 -0.60 -15.65
N LEU A 82 4.03 -1.37 -14.57
CA LEU A 82 4.57 -0.85 -13.33
C LEU A 82 6.01 -0.33 -13.49
N LYS A 83 6.83 -0.95 -14.35
CA LYS A 83 8.23 -0.54 -14.60
C LYS A 83 8.36 0.87 -15.19
N ASP A 84 7.34 1.36 -15.90
CA ASP A 84 7.34 2.69 -16.51
C ASP A 84 7.06 3.79 -15.48
N LEU A 85 6.40 3.47 -14.38
CA LEU A 85 6.02 4.42 -13.33
C LEU A 85 7.24 5.09 -12.66
N PRO A 86 8.26 4.35 -12.15
CA PRO A 86 9.44 4.99 -11.57
C PRO A 86 10.18 5.86 -12.60
N GLN A 87 10.33 5.40 -13.84
CA GLN A 87 10.99 6.18 -14.89
C GLN A 87 10.25 7.50 -15.18
N ALA A 88 8.91 7.46 -15.27
CA ALA A 88 8.10 8.65 -15.43
C ALA A 88 8.22 9.60 -14.23
N MET A 89 8.29 9.06 -13.00
CA MET A 89 8.51 9.86 -11.79
C MET A 89 9.87 10.57 -11.81
N PHE A 90 10.95 9.90 -12.22
CA PHE A 90 12.27 10.52 -12.36
C PHE A 90 12.29 11.63 -13.42
N LEU A 91 11.66 11.40 -14.57
CA LEU A 91 11.49 12.44 -15.59
C LEU A 91 10.70 13.65 -15.06
N CYS A 92 9.71 13.41 -14.19
CA CYS A 92 8.95 14.48 -13.57
C CYS A 92 9.80 15.31 -12.60
N ILE A 93 10.67 14.67 -11.83
CA ILE A 93 11.64 15.33 -10.95
C ILE A 93 12.64 16.14 -11.77
N GLU A 94 13.18 15.57 -12.84
CA GLU A 94 14.11 16.27 -13.72
C GLU A 94 13.47 17.51 -14.37
N ALA A 95 12.24 17.37 -14.89
CA ALA A 95 11.48 18.49 -15.44
C ALA A 95 11.22 19.58 -14.39
N TRP A 96 10.92 19.19 -13.15
CA TRP A 96 10.76 20.13 -12.04
C TRP A 96 12.07 20.85 -11.71
N LEU A 97 13.20 20.15 -11.65
CA LEU A 97 14.51 20.75 -11.40
C LEU A 97 14.86 21.76 -12.50
N ARG A 98 14.63 21.43 -13.78
CA ARG A 98 14.83 22.36 -14.91
C ARG A 98 13.94 23.60 -14.77
N LYS A 99 12.66 23.42 -14.45
CA LYS A 99 11.74 24.52 -14.17
C LYS A 99 12.27 25.40 -13.03
N ASN A 100 12.68 24.81 -11.92
CA ASN A 100 13.17 25.53 -10.75
C ASN A 100 14.45 26.33 -11.07
N ILE A 101 15.39 25.74 -11.81
CA ILE A 101 16.61 26.42 -12.26
C ILE A 101 16.28 27.61 -13.15
N SER A 102 15.40 27.46 -14.14
CA SER A 102 15.01 28.57 -15.01
C SER A 102 14.26 29.68 -14.25
N GLU A 103 13.46 29.32 -13.25
CA GLU A 103 12.79 30.28 -12.36
C GLU A 103 13.78 31.05 -11.49
N LEU A 104 14.77 30.38 -10.89
CA LEU A 104 15.84 31.02 -10.13
C LEU A 104 16.68 31.96 -11.00
N ARG A 105 17.06 31.53 -12.20
CA ARG A 105 17.80 32.38 -13.17
C ARG A 105 17.01 33.62 -13.55
N TRP A 106 15.72 33.46 -13.85
CA TRP A 106 14.85 34.58 -14.20
C TRP A 106 14.70 35.57 -13.04
N ASN A 107 14.50 35.08 -11.81
CA ASN A 107 14.42 35.93 -10.62
C ASN A 107 15.73 36.70 -10.39
N LEU A 108 16.88 36.03 -10.52
CA LEU A 108 18.19 36.65 -10.35
C LEU A 108 18.45 37.79 -11.35
N GLU A 109 18.09 37.60 -12.63
CA GLU A 109 18.20 38.68 -13.62
C GLU A 109 17.21 39.82 -13.36
N ARG A 110 16.00 39.50 -12.88
CA ARG A 110 15.02 40.51 -12.45
C ARG A 110 15.56 41.37 -11.30
N ASP A 111 16.22 40.74 -10.33
CA ASP A 111 16.80 41.42 -9.18
C ASP A 111 18.00 42.28 -9.58
N LYS A 112 18.86 41.81 -10.50
CA LYS A 112 19.93 42.62 -11.10
C LYS A 112 19.40 43.87 -11.81
N ILE A 113 18.31 43.72 -12.59
CA ILE A 113 17.64 44.86 -13.24
C ILE A 113 17.21 45.90 -12.19
N GLN A 114 16.64 45.44 -11.08
CA GLN A 114 16.20 46.32 -10.00
C GLN A 114 17.38 47.07 -9.36
N VAL A 115 18.49 46.38 -9.07
CA VAL A 115 19.71 46.99 -8.51
C VAL A 115 20.32 48.02 -9.47
N ILE A 116 20.36 47.73 -10.78
CA ILE A 116 20.87 48.70 -11.77
C ILE A 116 19.96 49.92 -11.85
N ARG A 117 18.64 49.74 -11.82
CA ARG A 117 17.67 50.85 -11.81
C ARG A 117 17.86 51.75 -10.59
N SER A 118 17.97 51.18 -9.39
CA SER A 118 18.22 51.96 -8.17
C SER A 118 19.56 52.69 -8.23
N THR A 119 20.60 52.04 -8.77
CA THR A 119 21.93 52.65 -8.93
C THR A 119 21.90 53.81 -9.93
N ILE A 120 21.16 53.71 -11.03
CA ILE A 120 20.98 54.82 -11.98
C ILE A 120 20.28 56.00 -11.28
N SER A 121 19.22 55.74 -10.51
CA SER A 121 18.50 56.78 -9.75
C SER A 121 19.41 57.50 -8.77
N TYR A 122 20.20 56.74 -7.99
CA TYR A 122 21.19 57.29 -7.07
C TYR A 122 22.24 58.16 -7.78
N LEU A 123 22.73 57.72 -8.94
CA LEU A 123 23.67 58.53 -9.74
C LEU A 123 23.01 59.79 -10.33
N ASP A 124 21.72 59.74 -10.66
CA ASP A 124 20.97 60.92 -11.11
C ASP A 124 20.84 61.95 -9.97
N GLU A 125 20.56 61.51 -8.74
CA GLU A 125 20.56 62.37 -7.54
C GLU A 125 21.95 62.95 -7.26
N LEU A 126 23.00 62.13 -7.32
CA LEU A 126 24.38 62.58 -7.10
C LEU A 126 24.84 63.56 -8.18
N ASN A 127 24.44 63.36 -9.43
CA ASN A 127 24.68 64.29 -10.53
C ASN A 127 23.97 65.63 -10.29
N GLN A 128 22.72 65.63 -9.79
CA GLN A 128 22.00 66.85 -9.43
C GLN A 128 22.69 67.61 -8.28
N GLU A 129 23.10 66.91 -7.23
CA GLU A 129 23.84 67.52 -6.11
C GLU A 129 25.22 68.03 -6.54
N MET A 130 25.95 67.32 -7.40
CA MET A 130 27.20 67.84 -7.99
C MET A 130 26.97 69.05 -8.89
N ILE A 131 25.88 69.09 -9.63
CA ILE A 131 25.49 70.28 -10.41
C ILE A 131 25.18 71.44 -9.46
N ARG A 132 24.48 71.20 -8.34
CA ARG A 132 24.20 72.21 -7.31
C ARG A 132 25.49 72.73 -6.67
N LEU A 133 26.38 71.84 -6.23
CA LEU A 133 27.67 72.18 -5.62
C LEU A 133 28.63 72.87 -6.61
N SER A 134 28.60 72.49 -7.90
CA SER A 134 29.42 73.14 -8.94
C SER A 134 28.85 74.50 -9.34
N ARG A 135 27.53 74.62 -9.47
CA ARG A 135 26.77 75.88 -9.63
C ARG A 135 26.64 76.61 -8.30
N ALA A 136 27.78 77.02 -7.75
CA ALA A 136 27.80 78.04 -6.72
C ALA A 136 27.41 79.38 -7.36
N GLU A 137 26.11 79.64 -7.36
CA GLU A 137 25.55 80.99 -7.42
C GLU A 137 26.32 81.89 -6.43
N GLU A 138 26.74 81.35 -5.29
CA GLU A 138 27.66 81.93 -4.31
C GLU A 138 29.07 82.25 -4.83
N ARG A 139 29.70 81.42 -5.68
CA ARG A 139 31.05 81.74 -6.23
C ARG A 139 30.98 82.82 -7.30
N ARG A 140 29.95 82.79 -8.16
CA ARG A 140 29.71 83.83 -9.17
C ARG A 140 29.28 85.15 -8.52
N THR A 141 28.41 85.10 -7.51
CA THR A 141 28.02 86.28 -6.74
C THR A 141 29.18 86.81 -5.91
N TRP A 142 30.02 85.97 -5.29
CA TRP A 142 31.24 86.41 -4.61
C TRP A 142 32.25 87.04 -5.57
N GLN A 143 32.49 86.44 -6.75
CA GLN A 143 33.35 87.04 -7.78
C GLN A 143 32.78 88.36 -8.30
N ALA A 144 31.47 88.45 -8.52
CA ALA A 144 30.78 89.68 -8.91
C ALA A 144 30.86 90.75 -7.80
N GLN A 145 30.64 90.38 -6.53
CA GLN A 145 30.74 91.27 -5.38
C GLN A 145 32.17 91.80 -5.17
N ILE A 146 33.19 90.97 -5.39
CA ILE A 146 34.60 91.41 -5.34
C ILE A 146 34.96 92.29 -6.54
N ALA A 147 34.44 92.00 -7.72
CA ALA A 147 34.64 92.84 -8.90
C ALA A 147 33.99 94.22 -8.74
N ASP A 148 32.81 94.26 -8.10
CA ASP A 148 32.03 95.48 -7.87
C ASP A 148 32.54 96.29 -6.65
N ARG A 149 33.15 95.61 -5.65
CA ARG A 149 33.81 96.22 -4.50
C ARG A 149 35.16 95.55 -4.20
N PRO A 150 36.24 95.97 -4.87
CA PRO A 150 37.56 95.48 -4.54
C PRO A 150 37.96 95.88 -3.10
N PRO A 151 38.76 95.07 -2.40
CA PRO A 151 39.19 95.35 -1.03
C PRO A 151 39.87 96.73 -0.92
N ARG A 152 39.45 97.55 0.05
CA ARG A 152 40.00 98.91 0.27
C ARG A 152 41.49 98.92 0.67
N VAL A 153 42.06 97.77 1.05
CA VAL A 153 43.48 97.59 1.37
C VAL A 153 43.99 96.36 0.63
N THR A 154 44.92 96.53 -0.29
CA THR A 154 45.60 95.46 -1.03
C THR A 154 47.03 95.32 -0.56
N THR A 155 47.28 94.41 0.39
CA THR A 155 48.63 93.98 0.74
C THR A 155 49.11 92.85 -0.19
N PRO A 156 50.44 92.67 -0.36
CA PRO A 156 50.99 91.59 -1.17
C PRO A 156 50.52 90.19 -0.74
N GLU A 157 50.29 89.97 0.56
CA GLU A 157 49.74 88.71 1.09
C GLU A 157 48.29 88.47 0.63
N ILE A 158 47.44 89.49 0.63
CA ILE A 158 46.04 89.42 0.15
C ILE A 158 46.03 89.06 -1.34
N ASN A 159 46.89 89.71 -2.14
CA ASN A 159 47.00 89.41 -3.57
C ASN A 159 47.49 87.99 -3.85
N LYS A 160 48.40 87.46 -3.01
CA LYS A 160 48.87 86.08 -3.11
C LYS A 160 47.75 85.08 -2.80
N LEU A 161 46.98 85.32 -1.73
CA LEU A 161 45.84 84.50 -1.32
C LEU A 161 44.71 84.51 -2.36
N VAL A 162 44.35 85.68 -2.90
CA VAL A 162 43.33 85.78 -3.97
C VAL A 162 43.76 85.02 -5.22
N LYS A 163 45.04 85.14 -5.63
CA LYS A 163 45.58 84.37 -6.77
C LYS A 163 45.66 82.87 -6.50
N GLN A 164 45.79 82.46 -5.24
CA GLN A 164 45.81 81.04 -4.86
C GLN A 164 44.38 80.50 -4.86
N PHE A 165 43.44 81.17 -4.20
CA PHE A 165 42.01 80.84 -4.22
C PHE A 165 41.43 80.77 -5.64
N ALA A 166 41.79 81.71 -6.52
CA ALA A 166 41.36 81.68 -7.92
C ALA A 166 41.94 80.49 -8.70
N ARG A 167 43.16 80.05 -8.37
CA ARG A 167 43.79 78.85 -8.94
C ARG A 167 43.10 77.58 -8.43
N ASP A 168 42.88 77.50 -7.12
CA ASP A 168 42.24 76.36 -6.46
C ASP A 168 40.80 76.21 -6.95
N ALA A 169 40.01 77.29 -6.99
CA ALA A 169 38.65 77.29 -7.51
C ALA A 169 38.57 76.87 -9.00
N LYS A 170 39.58 77.21 -9.81
CA LYS A 170 39.67 76.75 -11.21
C LYS A 170 40.05 75.28 -11.31
N SER A 171 40.86 74.77 -10.39
CA SER A 171 41.16 73.35 -10.28
C SER A 171 39.91 72.57 -9.87
N ASP A 172 39.24 72.99 -8.80
CA ASP A 172 38.03 72.37 -8.29
C ASP A 172 36.93 72.31 -9.35
N ALA A 173 36.72 73.41 -10.10
CA ALA A 173 35.75 73.43 -11.19
C ALA A 173 36.06 72.39 -12.29
N LYS A 174 37.33 72.19 -12.62
CA LYS A 174 37.75 71.16 -13.58
C LYS A 174 37.57 69.75 -13.02
N ASP A 175 37.84 69.55 -11.73
CA ASP A 175 37.64 68.27 -11.07
C ASP A 175 36.15 67.90 -10.99
N TYR A 176 35.27 68.86 -10.68
CA TYR A 176 33.82 68.67 -10.76
C TYR A 176 33.36 68.33 -12.18
N GLU A 177 33.86 69.02 -13.21
CA GLU A 177 33.50 68.74 -14.61
C GLU A 177 33.96 67.34 -15.04
N ARG A 178 35.14 66.92 -14.58
CA ARG A 178 35.67 65.56 -14.79
C ARG A 178 34.80 64.51 -14.11
N ASP A 179 34.42 64.72 -12.85
CA ASP A 179 33.60 63.76 -12.11
C ASP A 179 32.16 63.69 -12.63
N LEU A 180 31.56 64.82 -13.02
CA LEU A 180 30.28 64.86 -13.75
C LEU A 180 30.35 64.06 -15.05
N SER A 181 31.43 64.20 -15.81
CA SER A 181 31.66 63.44 -17.04
C SER A 181 31.81 61.94 -16.77
N ARG A 182 32.49 61.56 -15.68
CA ARG A 182 32.61 60.16 -15.23
C ARG A 182 31.25 59.59 -14.82
N ILE A 183 30.45 60.32 -14.04
CA ILE A 183 29.10 59.89 -13.63
C ILE A 183 28.22 59.67 -14.85
N LYS A 184 28.17 60.62 -15.79
CA LYS A 184 27.39 60.47 -17.04
C LYS A 184 27.86 59.25 -17.86
N SER A 185 29.17 59.01 -17.93
CA SER A 185 29.73 57.83 -18.59
C SER A 185 29.29 56.53 -17.91
N TYR A 186 29.34 56.47 -16.58
CA TYR A 186 28.85 55.31 -15.81
C TYR A 186 27.35 55.10 -15.98
N GLN A 187 26.54 56.16 -15.94
CA GLN A 187 25.09 56.07 -16.22
C GLN A 187 24.81 55.52 -17.61
N SER A 188 25.54 55.97 -18.63
CA SER A 188 25.40 55.45 -20.00
C SER A 188 25.72 53.95 -20.06
N LYS A 189 26.81 53.51 -19.41
CA LYS A 189 27.16 52.08 -19.29
C LYS A 189 26.07 51.27 -18.59
N LEU A 190 25.55 51.76 -17.47
CA LEU A 190 24.47 51.11 -16.71
C LEU A 190 23.16 51.04 -17.52
N ARG A 191 22.82 52.09 -18.28
CA ARG A 191 21.65 52.08 -19.18
C ARG A 191 21.80 51.06 -20.30
N LYS A 192 23.00 50.90 -20.85
CA LYS A 192 23.30 49.85 -21.82
C LYS A 192 23.14 48.45 -21.20
N GLN A 193 23.77 48.22 -20.05
CA GLN A 193 23.62 46.95 -19.30
C GLN A 193 22.16 46.66 -18.99
N LEU A 194 21.37 47.67 -18.58
CA LEU A 194 19.94 47.53 -18.32
C LEU A 194 19.16 47.09 -19.58
N SER A 195 19.52 47.63 -20.75
CA SER A 195 18.93 47.22 -22.03
C SER A 195 19.25 45.76 -22.34
N ASP A 196 20.52 45.37 -22.22
CA ASP A 196 20.99 44.00 -22.49
C ASP A 196 20.32 42.99 -21.53
N LEU A 197 20.22 43.34 -20.24
CA LEU A 197 19.54 42.53 -19.23
C LEU A 197 18.05 42.36 -19.51
N ARG A 198 17.36 43.40 -20.02
CA ARG A 198 15.94 43.28 -20.39
C ARG A 198 15.72 42.26 -21.50
N ILE A 199 16.62 42.21 -22.48
CA ILE A 199 16.60 41.22 -23.57
C ILE A 199 16.86 39.81 -23.02
N SER A 200 17.87 39.65 -22.16
CA SER A 200 18.15 38.36 -21.51
C SER A 200 16.97 37.89 -20.65
N THR A 201 16.34 38.80 -19.91
CA THR A 201 15.21 38.49 -19.03
C THR A 201 13.97 38.03 -19.81
N SER A 202 13.70 38.60 -20.98
CA SER A 202 12.57 38.13 -21.81
C SER A 202 12.83 36.72 -22.36
N ALA A 203 14.06 36.41 -22.76
CA ALA A 203 14.45 35.05 -23.17
C ALA A 203 14.33 34.04 -22.02
N LEU A 204 14.81 34.38 -20.83
CA LEU A 204 14.69 33.53 -19.63
C LEU A 204 13.23 33.34 -19.20
N LYS A 205 12.37 34.35 -19.38
CA LYS A 205 10.93 34.23 -19.11
C LYS A 205 10.30 33.17 -20.01
N ALA A 206 10.59 33.19 -21.30
CA ALA A 206 10.10 32.19 -22.24
C ALA A 206 10.61 30.78 -21.94
N GLU A 207 11.88 30.65 -21.52
CA GLU A 207 12.46 29.38 -21.07
C GLU A 207 11.75 28.84 -19.80
N LYS A 208 11.51 29.72 -18.81
CA LYS A 208 10.76 29.39 -17.59
C LYS A 208 9.35 28.88 -17.92
N GLU A 209 8.62 29.59 -18.79
CA GLU A 209 7.26 29.22 -19.19
C GLU A 209 7.25 27.84 -19.87
N ARG A 210 8.15 27.62 -20.84
CA ARG A 210 8.30 26.32 -21.51
C ARG A 210 8.59 25.18 -20.54
N ASN A 211 9.54 25.37 -19.61
CA ASN A 211 9.90 24.33 -18.64
C ASN A 211 8.77 24.09 -17.63
N SER A 212 7.98 25.12 -17.29
CA SER A 212 6.80 24.98 -16.44
C SER A 212 5.70 24.17 -17.12
N GLU A 213 5.42 24.42 -18.40
CA GLU A 213 4.48 23.62 -19.20
C GLU A 213 4.94 22.18 -19.34
N GLN A 214 6.22 21.96 -19.64
CA GLN A 214 6.80 20.62 -19.72
C GLN A 214 6.66 19.85 -18.40
N HIS A 215 6.95 20.51 -17.25
CA HIS A 215 6.74 19.91 -15.94
C HIS A 215 5.28 19.52 -15.69
N GLN A 216 4.32 20.39 -16.04
CA GLN A 216 2.90 20.09 -15.89
C GLN A 216 2.47 18.89 -16.74
N LEU A 217 2.91 18.81 -18.00
CA LEU A 217 2.61 17.69 -18.88
C LEU A 217 3.16 16.36 -18.35
N VAL A 218 4.43 16.35 -17.92
CA VAL A 218 5.07 15.15 -17.37
C VAL A 218 4.41 14.75 -16.06
N ARG A 219 4.05 15.71 -15.20
CA ARG A 219 3.34 15.46 -13.95
C ARG A 219 1.97 14.84 -14.18
N GLN A 220 1.23 15.32 -15.19
CA GLN A 220 -0.05 14.73 -15.56
C GLN A 220 0.12 13.29 -16.08
N ARG A 221 1.16 13.03 -16.88
CA ARG A 221 1.49 11.67 -17.34
C ARG A 221 1.76 10.73 -16.18
N VAL A 222 2.50 11.16 -15.16
CA VAL A 222 2.76 10.35 -13.95
C VAL A 222 1.46 10.02 -13.20
N LYS A 223 0.56 11.00 -13.05
CA LYS A 223 -0.76 10.75 -12.44
C LYS A 223 -1.57 9.72 -13.21
N ASN A 224 -1.66 9.87 -14.53
CA ASN A 224 -2.39 8.95 -15.39
C ASN A 224 -1.80 7.53 -15.33
N LEU A 225 -0.46 7.39 -15.37
CA LEU A 225 0.20 6.10 -15.23
C LEU A 225 -0.07 5.45 -13.87
N TYR A 226 -0.03 6.24 -12.79
CA TYR A 226 -0.35 5.74 -11.46
C TYR A 226 -1.80 5.23 -11.36
N GLU A 227 -2.76 5.97 -11.90
CA GLU A 227 -4.17 5.56 -11.93
C GLU A 227 -4.39 4.31 -12.78
N GLN A 228 -3.71 4.20 -13.93
CA GLN A 228 -3.74 3.01 -14.78
C GLN A 228 -3.16 1.80 -14.05
N CYS A 229 -1.99 1.94 -13.42
CA CYS A 229 -1.39 0.87 -12.61
C CYS A 229 -2.33 0.46 -11.47
N GLY A 230 -2.93 1.43 -10.77
CA GLY A 230 -3.88 1.17 -9.70
C GLY A 230 -5.16 0.46 -10.17
N THR A 231 -5.60 0.70 -11.40
CA THR A 231 -6.76 0.02 -12.00
C THR A 231 -6.41 -1.42 -12.39
N LYS A 232 -5.26 -1.63 -13.07
CA LYS A 232 -4.79 -2.97 -13.43
C LYS A 232 -4.50 -3.82 -12.21
N PHE A 233 -3.88 -3.24 -11.18
CA PHE A 233 -3.61 -3.92 -9.92
C PHE A 233 -4.90 -4.37 -9.23
N ARG A 234 -5.94 -3.51 -9.18
CA ARG A 234 -7.26 -3.89 -8.66
C ARG A 234 -7.87 -5.03 -9.44
N ALA A 235 -7.81 -5.01 -10.77
CA ALA A 235 -8.29 -6.13 -11.59
C ALA A 235 -7.56 -7.45 -11.27
N LEU A 236 -6.26 -7.42 -10.96
CA LEU A 236 -5.54 -8.60 -10.47
C LEU A 236 -6.05 -9.05 -9.10
N GLN A 237 -6.26 -8.12 -8.17
CA GLN A 237 -6.82 -8.44 -6.85
C GLN A 237 -8.21 -9.05 -6.96
N ASP A 238 -9.06 -8.53 -7.85
CA ASP A 238 -10.42 -9.01 -8.08
C ASP A 238 -10.42 -10.48 -8.53
N ILE A 239 -9.45 -10.91 -9.34
CA ILE A 239 -9.33 -12.32 -9.76
C ILE A 239 -9.12 -13.25 -8.54
N PHE A 240 -8.26 -12.86 -7.59
CA PHE A 240 -8.05 -13.64 -6.37
C PHE A 240 -9.19 -13.51 -5.37
N GLU A 241 -9.79 -12.33 -5.24
CA GLU A 241 -10.92 -12.10 -4.35
C GLU A 241 -12.15 -12.94 -4.76
N ASN A 242 -12.32 -13.14 -6.06
CA ASN A 242 -13.42 -13.91 -6.65
C ASN A 242 -13.10 -15.40 -6.87
N TYR A 243 -11.95 -15.91 -6.40
CA TYR A 243 -11.52 -17.29 -6.69
C TYR A 243 -12.55 -18.36 -6.29
N TYR A 244 -13.28 -18.15 -5.18
CA TYR A 244 -14.30 -19.07 -4.69
C TYR A 244 -15.75 -18.68 -5.07
N GLN A 245 -15.91 -17.73 -5.97
CA GLN A 245 -17.21 -17.22 -6.39
C GLN A 245 -18.08 -18.35 -6.98
N PHE A 246 -19.25 -18.55 -6.38
CA PHE A 246 -20.24 -19.60 -6.71
C PHE A 246 -19.71 -21.03 -6.65
N LEU A 247 -18.57 -21.28 -5.98
CA LEU A 247 -18.05 -22.63 -5.82
C LEU A 247 -18.78 -23.32 -4.67
N ASP A 248 -19.44 -24.44 -4.96
CA ASP A 248 -20.08 -25.28 -3.94
C ASP A 248 -19.06 -25.96 -3.01
N SER A 249 -19.55 -26.54 -1.93
CA SER A 249 -18.77 -27.31 -0.96
C SER A 249 -19.47 -28.62 -0.60
N GLU A 250 -18.78 -29.51 0.11
CA GLU A 250 -19.38 -30.74 0.64
C GLU A 250 -20.39 -30.47 1.76
N SER A 251 -20.40 -29.27 2.36
CA SER A 251 -21.27 -28.91 3.48
C SER A 251 -22.61 -28.33 2.99
N PRO A 252 -23.76 -28.99 3.25
CA PRO A 252 -25.06 -28.47 2.83
C PRO A 252 -25.38 -27.10 3.42
N LEU A 253 -25.00 -26.88 4.68
CA LEU A 253 -25.22 -25.60 5.36
C LEU A 253 -24.34 -24.49 4.79
N ALA A 254 -23.10 -24.80 4.39
CA ALA A 254 -22.26 -23.82 3.71
C ALA A 254 -22.81 -23.45 2.33
N ASN A 255 -23.32 -24.43 1.57
CA ASN A 255 -23.94 -24.19 0.26
C ASN A 255 -25.22 -23.34 0.39
N LEU A 256 -26.00 -23.55 1.46
CA LEU A 256 -27.13 -22.68 1.77
C LEU A 256 -26.67 -21.24 1.97
N TRP A 257 -25.62 -21.00 2.76
CA TRP A 257 -25.09 -19.65 2.96
C TRP A 257 -24.51 -19.05 1.67
N ILE A 258 -23.81 -19.84 0.84
CA ILE A 258 -23.31 -19.40 -0.47
C ILE A 258 -24.46 -18.96 -1.38
N SER A 259 -25.56 -19.72 -1.42
CA SER A 259 -26.73 -19.40 -2.25
C SER A 259 -27.42 -18.09 -1.84
N GLN A 260 -27.19 -17.61 -0.62
CA GLN A 260 -27.71 -16.35 -0.11
C GLN A 260 -26.79 -15.16 -0.39
N MET A 261 -25.56 -15.40 -0.87
CA MET A 261 -24.59 -14.35 -1.18
C MET A 261 -24.86 -13.74 -2.56
N PRO A 262 -24.94 -12.40 -2.70
CA PRO A 262 -25.15 -11.75 -3.99
C PRO A 262 -24.10 -12.09 -5.04
N ASN A 263 -22.82 -12.17 -4.64
CA ASN A 263 -21.70 -12.48 -5.53
C ASN A 263 -21.10 -13.85 -5.26
N GLY A 264 -21.75 -14.70 -4.45
CA GLY A 264 -21.40 -16.11 -4.31
C GLY A 264 -20.08 -16.44 -3.61
N GLY A 265 -19.43 -15.51 -2.90
CA GLY A 265 -18.25 -15.84 -2.09
C GLY A 265 -17.04 -14.93 -2.25
N THR A 266 -17.26 -13.62 -2.37
CA THR A 266 -16.17 -12.63 -2.27
C THR A 266 -15.56 -12.61 -0.86
N LEU A 267 -14.35 -12.08 -0.71
CA LEU A 267 -13.71 -11.96 0.61
C LEU A 267 -14.58 -11.18 1.61
N SER A 268 -15.22 -10.10 1.14
CA SER A 268 -16.13 -9.29 1.95
C SER A 268 -17.34 -10.10 2.43
N GLU A 269 -18.02 -10.82 1.53
CA GLU A 269 -19.18 -11.65 1.87
C GLU A 269 -18.81 -12.80 2.82
N ILE A 270 -17.67 -13.44 2.60
CA ILE A 270 -17.15 -14.50 3.48
C ILE A 270 -16.92 -13.97 4.90
N ASN A 271 -16.31 -12.79 5.03
CA ASN A 271 -16.12 -12.16 6.33
C ASN A 271 -17.45 -11.81 7.00
N GLN A 272 -18.41 -11.31 6.22
CA GLN A 272 -19.73 -10.95 6.72
C GLN A 272 -20.49 -12.17 7.24
N VAL A 273 -20.52 -13.28 6.50
CA VAL A 273 -21.16 -14.53 6.95
C VAL A 273 -20.51 -15.08 8.22
N LEU A 274 -19.18 -15.01 8.34
CA LEU A 274 -18.49 -15.44 9.56
C LEU A 274 -18.85 -14.58 10.79
N ILE A 275 -19.16 -13.30 10.58
CA ILE A 275 -19.64 -12.37 11.62
C ILE A 275 -21.09 -12.70 11.96
N ASP A 276 -21.97 -12.78 10.96
CA ASP A 276 -23.42 -12.93 11.14
C ASP A 276 -23.80 -14.27 11.77
N THR A 277 -23.09 -15.34 11.41
CA THR A 277 -23.36 -16.69 11.97
C THR A 277 -22.63 -16.95 13.29
N ARG A 278 -21.91 -15.95 13.84
CA ARG A 278 -21.18 -16.10 15.11
C ARG A 278 -22.11 -16.32 16.31
N PRO A 279 -23.22 -15.56 16.49
CA PRO A 279 -24.14 -15.77 17.61
C PRO A 279 -24.75 -17.17 17.60
N ASP A 280 -25.20 -17.64 16.43
CA ASP A 280 -25.80 -18.97 16.27
C ASP A 280 -24.82 -20.10 16.61
N TRP A 281 -23.55 -19.95 16.20
CA TRP A 281 -22.48 -20.86 16.59
C TRP A 281 -22.23 -20.88 18.10
N GLU A 282 -22.20 -19.70 18.73
CA GLU A 282 -22.04 -19.59 20.18
C GLU A 282 -23.22 -20.21 20.93
N ASP A 283 -24.45 -20.07 20.44
CA ASP A 283 -25.64 -20.71 21.00
C ASP A 283 -25.59 -22.23 20.88
N ALA A 284 -25.28 -22.76 19.69
CA ALA A 284 -25.12 -24.19 19.46
C ALA A 284 -24.06 -24.81 20.41
N LYS A 285 -22.95 -24.09 20.63
CA LYS A 285 -21.90 -24.49 21.58
C LYS A 285 -22.40 -24.48 23.02
N ARG A 286 -23.13 -23.43 23.44
CA ARG A 286 -23.72 -23.31 24.79
C ARG A 286 -24.70 -24.45 25.05
N LYS A 287 -25.64 -24.69 24.14
CA LYS A 287 -26.64 -25.77 24.24
C LYS A 287 -26.00 -27.13 24.44
N THR A 288 -24.94 -27.45 23.70
CA THR A 288 -24.19 -28.70 23.89
C THR A 288 -23.49 -28.74 25.25
N SER A 289 -22.91 -27.63 25.71
CA SER A 289 -22.27 -27.53 27.03
C SER A 289 -23.27 -27.73 28.16
N ASP A 290 -24.44 -27.11 28.10
CA ASP A 290 -25.50 -27.20 29.10
C ASP A 290 -26.05 -28.62 29.19
N LEU A 291 -26.26 -29.28 28.05
CA LEU A 291 -26.67 -30.69 28.02
C LEU A 291 -25.59 -31.62 28.59
N LYS A 292 -24.30 -31.36 28.35
CA LYS A 292 -23.20 -32.11 28.99
C LYS A 292 -23.22 -31.92 30.50
N HIS A 293 -23.42 -30.69 30.97
CA HIS A 293 -23.49 -30.38 32.40
C HIS A 293 -24.68 -31.08 33.06
N ARG A 294 -25.88 -30.98 32.47
CA ARG A 294 -27.09 -31.67 32.95
C ARG A 294 -26.90 -33.18 32.97
N LYS A 295 -26.29 -33.77 31.93
CA LYS A 295 -25.97 -35.21 31.91
C LYS A 295 -25.09 -35.62 33.08
N ALA A 296 -24.05 -34.84 33.39
CA ALA A 296 -23.15 -35.11 34.50
C ALA A 296 -23.89 -35.08 35.85
N ILE A 297 -24.74 -34.07 36.08
CA ILE A 297 -25.56 -33.96 37.30
C ILE A 297 -26.44 -35.22 37.48
N ILE A 298 -27.14 -35.65 36.42
CA ILE A 298 -28.02 -36.83 36.49
C ILE A 298 -27.21 -38.11 36.71
N GLN A 299 -26.04 -38.24 36.07
CA GLN A 299 -25.14 -39.38 36.32
C GLN A 299 -24.69 -39.43 37.78
N THR A 300 -24.38 -38.28 38.40
CA THR A 300 -24.04 -38.20 39.82
C THR A 300 -25.22 -38.59 40.71
N ARG A 301 -26.43 -38.13 40.40
CA ARG A 301 -27.65 -38.50 41.16
C ARG A 301 -27.96 -40.00 41.08
N ILE A 302 -27.87 -40.60 39.90
CA ILE A 302 -28.04 -42.04 39.71
C ILE A 302 -26.99 -42.81 40.51
N LYS A 303 -25.74 -42.36 40.47
CA LYS A 303 -24.66 -42.98 41.25
C LYS A 303 -24.95 -42.88 42.75
N TRP A 304 -25.36 -41.71 43.23
CA TRP A 304 -25.72 -41.48 44.62
C TRP A 304 -26.88 -42.38 45.08
N ALA A 305 -27.93 -42.52 44.27
CA ALA A 305 -29.04 -43.44 44.54
C ALA A 305 -28.56 -44.90 44.72
N HIS A 306 -27.57 -45.34 43.92
CA HIS A 306 -26.96 -46.67 44.06
C HIS A 306 -26.05 -46.78 45.29
N ASP A 307 -25.23 -45.76 45.56
CA ASP A 307 -24.28 -45.74 46.68
C ASP A 307 -24.99 -45.69 48.04
N PHE A 308 -26.14 -45.00 48.14
CA PHE A 308 -26.91 -44.78 49.37
C PHE A 308 -28.23 -45.58 49.45
N GLN A 309 -28.49 -46.45 48.46
CA GLN A 309 -29.71 -47.28 48.36
C GLN A 309 -31.05 -46.50 48.37
N GLU A 310 -31.03 -45.23 47.94
CA GLU A 310 -32.22 -44.37 47.88
C GLU A 310 -32.78 -44.30 46.45
N PHE A 311 -33.77 -45.14 46.16
CA PHE A 311 -34.26 -45.37 44.79
C PHE A 311 -35.54 -44.63 44.41
N SER A 312 -36.01 -43.72 45.26
CA SER A 312 -37.28 -42.99 45.11
C SER A 312 -37.40 -42.21 43.78
N THR A 313 -36.28 -41.71 43.24
CA THR A 313 -36.24 -40.95 41.98
C THR A 313 -35.49 -41.66 40.84
N LEU A 314 -35.02 -42.89 41.06
CA LEU A 314 -34.07 -43.55 40.14
C LEU A 314 -34.62 -43.72 38.72
N ASP A 315 -35.89 -44.11 38.59
CA ASP A 315 -36.50 -44.31 37.27
C ASP A 315 -36.73 -42.99 36.52
N ALA A 316 -37.07 -41.92 37.26
CA ALA A 316 -37.17 -40.58 36.69
C ALA A 316 -35.79 -40.05 36.24
N ASP A 317 -34.74 -40.26 37.04
CA ASP A 317 -33.38 -39.87 36.69
C ASP A 317 -32.84 -40.69 35.50
N LYS A 318 -33.16 -41.98 35.40
CA LYS A 318 -32.83 -42.82 34.23
C LYS A 318 -33.57 -42.36 32.97
N ALA A 319 -34.85 -42.02 33.08
CA ALA A 319 -35.63 -41.49 31.95
C ALA A 319 -35.04 -40.15 31.46
N ALA A 320 -34.76 -39.23 32.37
CA ALA A 320 -34.14 -37.95 32.06
C ALA A 320 -32.72 -38.11 31.47
N ARG A 321 -31.95 -39.11 31.92
CA ARG A 321 -30.65 -39.44 31.30
C ARG A 321 -30.79 -39.84 29.83
N SER A 322 -31.79 -40.66 29.50
CA SER A 322 -32.06 -41.11 28.13
C SER A 322 -32.52 -39.94 27.25
N GLU A 323 -33.41 -39.08 27.76
CA GLU A 323 -33.85 -37.86 27.05
C GLU A 323 -32.68 -36.90 26.76
N ILE A 324 -31.82 -36.65 27.77
CA ILE A 324 -30.62 -35.84 27.59
C ILE A 324 -29.66 -36.51 26.60
N PHE A 325 -29.54 -37.83 26.58
CA PHE A 325 -28.68 -38.53 25.63
C PHE A 325 -29.10 -38.28 24.17
N HIS A 326 -30.39 -38.41 23.86
CA HIS A 326 -30.91 -38.11 22.53
C HIS A 326 -30.78 -36.62 22.19
N SER A 327 -31.11 -35.74 23.13
CA SER A 327 -30.98 -34.28 22.94
C SER A 327 -29.52 -33.86 22.71
N LEU A 328 -28.58 -34.50 23.39
CA LEU A 328 -27.14 -34.26 23.25
C LEU A 328 -26.63 -34.74 21.90
N ALA A 329 -27.12 -35.88 21.38
CA ALA A 329 -26.76 -36.36 20.06
C ALA A 329 -27.18 -35.35 18.98
N ALA A 330 -28.44 -34.90 19.00
CA ALA A 330 -28.94 -33.90 18.07
C ALA A 330 -28.23 -32.53 18.21
N ALA A 331 -27.95 -32.08 19.44
CA ALA A 331 -27.23 -30.82 19.66
C ALA A 331 -25.78 -30.88 19.16
N ARG A 332 -25.11 -32.04 19.29
CA ARG A 332 -23.76 -32.27 18.75
C ARG A 332 -23.77 -32.27 17.23
N GLU A 333 -24.69 -32.99 16.60
CA GLU A 333 -24.82 -33.00 15.15
C GLU A 333 -25.06 -31.60 14.59
N HIS A 334 -25.93 -30.83 15.25
CA HIS A 334 -26.17 -29.44 14.89
C HIS A 334 -24.92 -28.57 15.06
N GLN A 335 -24.20 -28.72 16.17
CA GLN A 335 -22.93 -28.03 16.40
C GLN A 335 -21.89 -28.41 15.34
N ASP A 336 -21.73 -29.69 15.02
CA ASP A 336 -20.76 -30.19 14.05
C ASP A 336 -21.07 -29.64 12.64
N ASN A 337 -22.34 -29.57 12.25
CA ASN A 337 -22.77 -28.97 10.99
C ASN A 337 -22.36 -27.49 10.88
N PHE A 338 -22.57 -26.70 11.95
CA PHE A 338 -22.11 -25.31 12.01
C PHE A 338 -20.58 -25.20 11.96
N TYR A 339 -19.88 -26.06 12.68
CA TYR A 339 -18.42 -26.09 12.70
C TYR A 339 -17.87 -26.35 11.30
N VAL A 340 -18.35 -27.40 10.63
CA VAL A 340 -17.93 -27.77 9.28
C VAL A 340 -18.23 -26.64 8.30
N ALA A 341 -19.43 -26.05 8.33
CA ALA A 341 -19.78 -24.94 7.45
C ALA A 341 -18.87 -23.72 7.67
N ARG A 342 -18.64 -23.31 8.92
CA ARG A 342 -17.75 -22.18 9.24
C ARG A 342 -16.29 -22.46 8.89
N GLN A 343 -15.84 -23.71 8.96
CA GLN A 343 -14.48 -24.10 8.55
C GLN A 343 -14.27 -23.90 7.04
N VAL A 344 -15.26 -24.21 6.19
CA VAL A 344 -15.21 -23.93 4.75
C VAL A 344 -14.90 -22.44 4.50
N PHE A 345 -15.66 -21.54 5.12
CA PHE A 345 -15.46 -20.09 4.96
C PHE A 345 -14.14 -19.60 5.55
N THR A 346 -13.72 -20.16 6.68
CA THR A 346 -12.43 -19.81 7.31
C THR A 346 -11.27 -20.19 6.39
N PHE A 347 -11.29 -21.40 5.84
CA PHE A 347 -10.30 -21.87 4.88
C PHE A 347 -10.28 -20.98 3.62
N ARG A 348 -11.43 -20.74 3.00
CA ARG A 348 -11.54 -19.89 1.80
C ARG A 348 -11.01 -18.48 2.03
N ARG A 349 -11.36 -17.86 3.16
CA ARG A 349 -10.87 -16.53 3.56
C ARG A 349 -9.35 -16.51 3.65
N ASP A 350 -8.77 -17.51 4.30
CA ASP A 350 -7.33 -17.54 4.55
C ASP A 350 -6.55 -17.82 3.27
N GLU A 351 -7.08 -18.65 2.36
CA GLU A 351 -6.49 -18.87 1.04
C GLU A 351 -6.58 -17.61 0.16
N ILE A 352 -7.74 -16.93 0.09
CA ILE A 352 -7.84 -15.64 -0.64
C ILE A 352 -6.83 -14.63 -0.10
N LYS A 353 -6.72 -14.48 1.23
CA LYS A 353 -5.75 -13.56 1.85
C LYS A 353 -4.31 -13.92 1.49
N LYS A 354 -3.98 -15.20 1.44
CA LYS A 354 -2.67 -15.70 1.04
C LYS A 354 -2.38 -15.38 -0.43
N LEU A 355 -3.32 -15.65 -1.33
CA LEU A 355 -3.21 -15.32 -2.76
C LEU A 355 -3.02 -13.82 -2.99
N MET A 356 -3.87 -12.97 -2.37
CA MET A 356 -3.69 -11.51 -2.40
C MET A 356 -2.34 -11.07 -1.82
N GLY A 357 -1.86 -11.79 -0.79
CA GLY A 357 -0.56 -11.60 -0.18
C GLY A 357 0.60 -11.67 -1.18
N TRP A 358 0.52 -12.54 -2.19
CA TRP A 358 1.59 -12.74 -3.18
C TRP A 358 1.81 -11.53 -4.10
N ILE A 359 0.77 -10.74 -4.36
CA ILE A 359 0.85 -9.58 -5.27
C ILE A 359 0.94 -8.23 -4.53
N ASN A 360 0.75 -8.19 -3.21
CA ASN A 360 0.71 -6.94 -2.44
C ASN A 360 1.97 -6.07 -2.59
N ASP A 361 3.15 -6.67 -2.79
CA ASP A 361 4.40 -5.93 -3.00
C ASP A 361 4.48 -5.24 -4.36
N LEU A 362 3.65 -5.67 -5.32
CA LEU A 362 3.53 -5.07 -6.65
C LEU A 362 2.53 -3.89 -6.69
N HIS A 363 1.97 -3.50 -5.54
CA HIS A 363 1.06 -2.36 -5.45
C HIS A 363 1.80 -1.07 -5.86
N PRO A 364 1.23 -0.20 -6.74
CA PRO A 364 1.95 0.95 -7.29
C PRO A 364 2.37 1.99 -6.23
N SER A 365 1.67 2.06 -5.10
CA SER A 365 2.11 2.86 -3.95
C SER A 365 3.48 2.44 -3.40
N LYS A 366 3.89 1.16 -3.49
CA LYS A 366 5.22 0.72 -3.05
C LYS A 366 6.32 1.37 -3.87
N THR A 367 6.12 1.49 -5.19
CA THR A 367 7.02 2.23 -6.07
C THR A 367 7.11 3.71 -5.69
N ILE A 368 5.97 4.33 -5.37
CA ILE A 368 5.95 5.72 -4.91
C ILE A 368 6.75 5.88 -3.61
N GLU A 369 6.54 4.99 -2.65
CA GLU A 369 7.24 4.96 -1.36
C GLU A 369 8.75 4.81 -1.55
N GLN A 370 9.18 3.95 -2.47
CA GLN A 370 10.59 3.78 -2.82
C GLN A 370 11.20 5.05 -3.42
N VAL A 371 10.55 5.67 -4.41
CA VAL A 371 11.05 6.92 -5.03
C VAL A 371 11.07 8.06 -4.02
N PHE A 372 10.04 8.18 -3.17
CA PHE A 372 10.03 9.14 -2.07
C PHE A 372 11.21 8.93 -1.12
N THR A 373 11.45 7.69 -0.70
CA THR A 373 12.56 7.34 0.19
C THR A 373 13.92 7.66 -0.43
N LEU A 374 14.08 7.47 -1.75
CA LEU A 374 15.30 7.85 -2.47
C LEU A 374 15.52 9.36 -2.45
N LEU A 375 14.48 10.15 -2.72
CA LEU A 375 14.57 11.62 -2.72
C LEU A 375 14.77 12.20 -1.32
N ALA A 376 14.11 11.62 -0.31
CA ALA A 376 14.18 12.08 1.07
C ALA A 376 15.59 11.96 1.69
N ARG A 377 16.51 11.23 1.06
CA ARG A 377 17.92 11.19 1.45
C ARG A 377 18.62 12.53 1.26
N ASP A 378 18.25 13.26 0.21
CA ASP A 378 18.88 14.52 -0.16
C ASP A 378 18.02 15.71 0.26
N ASP A 379 16.75 15.71 -0.14
CA ASP A 379 15.79 16.77 0.19
C ASP A 379 14.34 16.28 -0.01
N ALA A 380 13.66 16.03 1.12
CA ALA A 380 12.28 15.56 1.11
C ALA A 380 11.28 16.62 0.59
N ASP A 381 11.65 17.90 0.61
CA ASP A 381 10.77 18.99 0.21
C ASP A 381 10.61 19.07 -1.32
N ILE A 382 11.51 18.45 -2.09
CA ILE A 382 11.43 18.37 -3.56
C ILE A 382 10.22 17.55 -4.03
N TYR A 383 9.86 16.51 -3.27
CA TYR A 383 8.90 15.50 -3.72
C TYR A 383 7.50 16.09 -4.01
N TRP A 384 6.98 16.92 -3.11
CA TRP A 384 5.61 17.44 -3.19
C TRP A 384 5.41 18.45 -4.33
N PRO A 385 6.31 19.43 -4.52
CA PRO A 385 6.29 20.33 -5.67
C PRO A 385 6.52 19.61 -7.00
N ALA A 386 7.39 18.59 -7.03
CA ALA A 386 7.74 17.87 -8.26
C ALA A 386 6.67 16.87 -8.71
N ILE A 387 6.28 15.95 -7.83
CA ILE A 387 5.35 14.83 -8.15
C ILE A 387 4.02 15.05 -7.44
N GLY A 388 4.03 15.05 -6.10
CA GLY A 388 2.87 15.23 -5.25
C GLY A 388 1.78 14.15 -5.39
N LEU A 389 2.20 12.88 -5.43
CA LEU A 389 1.30 11.74 -5.26
C LEU A 389 1.30 11.30 -3.80
N ALA A 390 0.14 10.95 -3.25
CA ALA A 390 0.02 10.50 -1.87
C ALA A 390 -0.19 8.99 -1.78
N THR A 391 0.39 8.37 -0.75
CA THR A 391 0.14 6.97 -0.37
C THR A 391 -0.25 6.90 1.11
N LYS A 392 -0.50 5.69 1.63
CA LYS A 392 -0.80 5.51 3.06
C LYS A 392 0.34 6.00 3.96
N SER A 393 1.59 5.80 3.52
CA SER A 393 2.81 6.18 4.26
C SER A 393 3.40 7.52 3.82
N VAL A 394 3.25 7.90 2.54
CA VAL A 394 3.69 9.20 2.01
C VAL A 394 2.51 10.17 2.03
N ARG A 395 2.41 10.96 3.10
CA ARG A 395 1.32 11.93 3.28
C ARG A 395 1.80 13.35 3.05
N HIS A 396 0.94 14.17 2.45
CA HIS A 396 1.23 15.59 2.28
C HIS A 396 1.52 16.20 3.66
N PRO A 397 2.64 16.91 3.85
CA PRO A 397 2.88 17.64 5.09
C PRO A 397 1.71 18.58 5.26
N ALA A 398 0.97 18.46 6.36
CA ALA A 398 -0.17 19.32 6.64
C ALA A 398 0.27 20.76 6.38
N ARG A 399 -0.44 21.49 5.52
CA ARG A 399 -0.16 22.90 5.25
C ARG A 399 -0.04 23.57 6.62
N ARG A 400 1.18 23.98 7.00
CA ARG A 400 1.37 24.91 8.11
C ARG A 400 0.67 26.19 7.65
N GLN A 401 -0.58 26.34 8.07
CA GLN A 401 -1.32 27.59 7.96
C GLN A 401 -0.69 28.61 8.91
#